data_AF-A0A7S7QDD0-F1
#
_entry.id   AF-A0A7S7QDD0-F1
#
_cell.length_a   1.000
_cell.length_b   1.000
_cell.length_c   1.000
_cell.angle_alpha   90.00
_cell.angle_beta   90.00
_cell.angle_gamma   90.00
#
_symmetry.space_group_name_H-M   'P 1'
#
loop_
_entity.id
_entity.type
_entity.pdbx_description
1 polymer ?
#
loop_
_entity_poly.entity_id
_entity_poly.type
_entity_poly.pdbx_seq_one_letter_code
_entity_poly.pdbx_strand_id
1 'polypeptide(L)'
;MSGCAPSRTSRASVTRKLEPRKWQLDHIVALINGGENRERNLWPLCTSPCHSRKAKLDLAEKSRVYHRAVSHIGTYRREPQIRSRGFPQPEPQNTACRPIRSIRPS
;
A
#
# COMPACT_ATOMS: atom_id res chain seq x y z
N MET A 1 10.91 -4.15 38.58
CA MET A 1 10.39 -4.56 37.27
C MET A 1 9.25 -3.62 36.89
N SER A 2 9.54 -2.47 36.28
CA SER A 2 8.51 -1.49 35.92
C SER A 2 7.93 -1.82 34.55
N GLY A 3 6.65 -2.21 34.53
CA GLY A 3 5.90 -2.50 33.31
C GLY A 3 5.61 -1.24 32.52
N CYS A 4 5.94 -1.27 31.24
CA CYS A 4 5.56 -0.28 30.25
C CYS A 4 4.05 -0.47 29.96
N ALA A 5 3.21 0.46 30.41
CA ALA A 5 1.78 0.43 30.10
C ALA A 5 1.57 0.78 28.61
N PRO A 6 0.78 0.00 27.84
CA PRO A 6 0.52 0.35 26.45
C PRO A 6 -0.25 1.66 26.40
N SER A 7 0.31 2.63 25.67
CA SER A 7 -0.32 3.90 25.37
C SER A 7 -1.69 3.64 24.74
N ARG A 8 -2.76 4.01 25.44
CA ARG A 8 -4.13 4.00 24.92
C ARG A 8 -4.14 4.76 23.61
N THR A 9 -4.20 4.05 22.48
CA THR A 9 -4.45 4.65 21.19
C THR A 9 -5.80 5.34 21.27
N SER A 10 -5.80 6.67 21.20
CA SER A 10 -7.01 7.47 21.27
C SER A 10 -7.94 7.03 20.14
N ARG A 11 -9.10 6.47 20.51
CA ARG A 11 -10.16 6.16 19.54
C ARG A 11 -10.47 7.46 18.81
N ALA A 12 -10.39 7.45 17.48
CA ALA A 12 -10.90 8.53 16.65
C ALA A 12 -12.44 8.52 16.69
N SER A 13 -13.03 8.75 17.87
CA SER A 13 -14.45 8.99 18.04
C SER A 13 -14.74 10.39 17.54
N VAL A 14 -15.48 10.49 16.45
CA VAL A 14 -16.06 11.75 16.02
C VAL A 14 -17.14 12.11 17.05
N THR A 15 -16.87 13.09 17.89
CA THR A 15 -17.77 13.65 18.90
C THR A 15 -18.91 14.50 18.31
N ARG A 16 -19.11 14.43 16.99
CA ARG A 16 -20.14 15.20 16.27
C ARG A 16 -21.44 14.40 16.19
N LYS A 17 -22.57 15.09 16.35
CA LYS A 17 -23.91 14.54 16.14
C LYS A 17 -24.04 13.94 14.72
N LEU A 18 -24.55 12.72 14.63
CA LEU A 18 -24.80 12.02 13.36
C LEU A 18 -26.16 12.40 12.79
N GLU A 19 -26.24 12.52 11.46
CA GLU A 19 -27.51 12.68 10.74
C GLU A 19 -28.16 11.30 10.50
N PRO A 20 -29.49 11.14 10.68
CA PRO A 20 -30.16 9.84 10.57
C PRO A 20 -29.99 9.10 9.24
N ARG A 21 -29.70 9.83 8.15
CA ARG A 21 -29.55 9.26 6.79
C ARG A 21 -28.09 9.10 6.33
N LYS A 22 -27.10 9.52 7.12
CA LYS A 22 -25.69 9.55 6.69
C LYS A 22 -24.75 8.91 7.71
N TRP A 23 -25.12 7.72 8.16
CA TRP A 23 -24.32 6.93 9.08
C TRP A 23 -24.33 5.46 8.66
N GLN A 24 -23.30 4.73 9.09
CA GLN A 24 -23.12 3.30 8.88
C GLN A 24 -22.65 2.66 10.19
N LEU A 25 -23.04 1.41 10.43
CA LEU A 25 -22.43 0.59 11.47
C LEU A 25 -21.17 -0.03 10.91
N ASP A 26 -20.05 0.22 11.57
CA ASP A 26 -18.78 -0.40 11.26
C ASP A 26 -18.29 -1.17 12.48
N HIS A 27 -17.34 -2.06 12.28
CA HIS A 27 -16.69 -2.78 13.36
C HIS A 27 -15.62 -1.88 14.02
N ILE A 28 -15.42 -1.94 15.34
CA ILE A 28 -14.35 -1.22 16.04
C ILE A 28 -13.01 -1.82 15.62
N VAL A 29 -12.93 -3.16 15.66
CA VAL A 29 -11.87 -3.95 15.05
C VAL A 29 -12.46 -4.64 13.82
N ALA A 30 -11.88 -4.40 12.64
CA ALA A 30 -12.34 -5.04 11.41
C ALA A 30 -12.30 -6.57 11.53
N LEU A 31 -13.29 -7.26 10.95
CA LEU A 31 -13.35 -8.73 10.94
C LEU A 31 -12.04 -9.36 10.43
N ILE A 32 -11.43 -8.72 9.42
CA ILE A 32 -10.19 -9.18 8.82
C ILE A 32 -8.98 -9.12 9.75
N ASN A 33 -9.02 -8.24 10.77
CA ASN A 33 -7.97 -8.08 11.78
C ASN A 33 -8.32 -8.86 13.07
N GLY A 34 -9.25 -9.83 13.00
CA GLY A 34 -9.67 -10.65 14.15
C GLY A 34 -10.80 -10.03 14.97
N GLY A 35 -11.52 -9.04 14.43
CA GLY A 35 -12.73 -8.52 15.05
C GLY A 35 -13.88 -9.52 15.03
N GLU A 36 -14.78 -9.40 16.00
CA GLU A 36 -15.97 -10.25 16.09
C GLU A 36 -17.22 -9.56 15.53
N ASN A 37 -18.14 -10.33 14.94
CA ASN A 37 -19.46 -9.83 14.55
C ASN A 37 -20.41 -9.83 15.76
N ARG A 38 -20.13 -8.96 16.74
CA ARG A 38 -20.95 -8.78 17.95
C ARG A 38 -21.22 -7.31 18.16
N GLU A 39 -22.36 -6.98 18.77
CA GLU A 39 -22.78 -5.59 19.03
C GLU A 39 -21.72 -4.79 19.81
N ARG A 40 -21.00 -5.44 20.73
CA ARG A 40 -19.87 -4.83 21.46
C ARG A 40 -18.75 -4.31 20.56
N ASN A 41 -18.65 -4.84 19.35
CA ASN A 41 -17.66 -4.47 18.34
C ASN A 41 -18.28 -3.59 17.24
N LEU A 42 -19.58 -3.25 17.29
CA LEU A 42 -20.17 -2.37 16.30
C LEU A 42 -20.27 -0.94 16.85
N TRP A 43 -19.99 0.05 16.01
CA TRP A 43 -20.14 1.46 16.37
C TRP A 43 -20.63 2.28 15.19
N PRO A 44 -21.50 3.27 15.43
CA PRO A 44 -22.02 4.13 14.38
C PRO A 44 -20.95 5.13 13.94
N LEU A 45 -20.73 5.23 12.63
CA LEU A 45 -19.80 6.14 11.99
C LEU A 45 -20.50 6.97 10.92
N CYS A 46 -20.02 8.20 10.72
CA CYS A 46 -20.45 8.99 9.58
C CYS A 46 -19.95 8.36 8.26
N THR A 47 -20.78 8.34 7.21
CA THR A 47 -20.41 7.72 5.92
C THR A 47 -19.17 8.39 5.30
N SER A 48 -19.11 9.72 5.32
CA SER A 48 -17.95 10.48 4.82
C SER A 48 -17.66 11.66 5.75
N PRO A 49 -16.40 11.89 6.15
CA PRO A 49 -15.18 11.17 5.76
C PRO A 49 -14.83 9.97 6.67
N CYS A 50 -15.59 9.73 7.74
CA CYS A 50 -15.19 8.85 8.84
C CYS A 50 -15.00 7.39 8.41
N HIS A 51 -16.04 6.79 7.82
CA HIS A 51 -16.02 5.40 7.39
C HIS A 51 -14.96 5.17 6.30
N SER A 52 -14.89 6.03 5.28
CA SER A 52 -13.87 5.91 4.23
C SER A 52 -12.44 6.00 4.75
N ARG A 53 -12.17 6.89 5.73
CA ARG A 53 -10.85 7.00 6.35
C ARG A 53 -10.51 5.73 7.13
N LYS A 54 -11.45 5.21 7.91
CA LYS A 54 -11.27 3.98 8.67
C LYS A 54 -11.03 2.77 7.76
N ALA A 55 -11.83 2.61 6.70
CA ALA A 55 -11.65 1.53 5.73
C ALA A 55 -10.24 1.51 5.11
N LYS A 56 -9.66 2.69 4.83
CA LYS A 56 -8.27 2.81 4.33
C LYS A 56 -7.24 2.38 5.37
N LEU A 57 -7.44 2.74 6.65
CA LEU A 57 -6.56 2.36 7.75
C LEU A 57 -6.61 0.85 8.00
N ASP A 58 -7.82 0.29 8.06
CA ASP A 58 -8.03 -1.15 8.27
C ASP A 58 -7.42 -1.98 7.12
N LEU A 59 -7.54 -1.51 5.87
CA LEU A 59 -6.92 -2.15 4.70
C LEU A 59 -5.38 -2.08 4.74
N ALA A 60 -4.82 -0.94 5.18
CA ALA A 60 -3.38 -0.78 5.33
C ALA A 60 -2.84 -1.69 6.44
N GLU A 61 -3.56 -1.82 7.55
CA GLU A 61 -3.21 -2.74 8.63
C GLU A 61 -3.28 -4.21 8.18
N LYS A 62 -4.37 -4.61 7.51
CA LYS A 62 -4.52 -5.94 6.91
C LYS A 62 -3.31 -6.29 6.02
N SER A 63 -2.94 -5.40 5.11
CA SER A 63 -1.81 -5.62 4.19
C SER A 63 -0.51 -5.82 4.96
N ARG A 64 -0.23 -5.01 5.99
CA ARG A 64 0.95 -5.14 6.84
C ARG A 64 1.00 -6.47 7.58
N VAL A 65 -0.11 -6.86 8.22
CA VAL A 65 -0.21 -8.12 8.97
C VAL A 65 -0.03 -9.31 8.04
N TYR A 66 -0.68 -9.28 6.87
CA TYR A 66 -0.52 -10.30 5.84
C TYR A 66 0.94 -10.43 5.40
N HIS A 67 1.59 -9.33 4.98
CA HIS A 67 2.98 -9.38 4.53
C HIS A 67 3.93 -9.93 5.60
N ARG A 68 3.72 -9.58 6.86
CA ARG A 68 4.47 -10.15 7.99
C ARG A 68 4.25 -11.66 8.11
N ALA A 69 3.00 -12.11 8.04
CA ALA A 69 2.66 -13.53 8.13
C ALA A 69 3.28 -14.34 6.98
N VAL A 70 3.13 -13.90 5.73
CA VAL A 70 3.68 -14.62 4.57
C VAL A 70 5.22 -14.62 4.58
N SER A 71 5.84 -13.57 5.12
CA SER A 71 7.30 -13.50 5.31
C SER A 71 7.80 -14.50 6.37
N HIS A 72 7.06 -14.71 7.46
CA HIS A 72 7.40 -15.71 8.49
C HIS A 72 7.17 -17.15 8.05
N ILE A 73 6.10 -17.41 7.29
CA ILE A 73 5.76 -18.75 6.81
C ILE A 73 6.69 -19.19 5.66
N GLY A 74 7.34 -18.23 4.98
CA GLY A 74 8.27 -18.52 3.88
C GLY A 74 7.57 -18.86 2.56
N THR A 75 6.24 -18.74 2.48
CA THR A 75 5.48 -18.87 1.24
C THR A 75 5.69 -17.69 0.30
N TYR A 76 6.19 -16.56 0.81
CA TYR A 76 6.53 -15.40 -0.01
C TYR A 76 7.93 -15.56 -0.60
N ARG A 77 8.03 -16.14 -1.80
CA ARG A 77 9.27 -16.10 -2.58
C ARG A 77 9.26 -14.86 -3.44
N ARG A 78 10.16 -13.91 -3.15
CA ARG A 78 10.49 -12.86 -4.13
C ARG A 78 11.25 -13.53 -5.27
N GLU A 79 10.64 -13.57 -6.45
CA GLU A 79 11.36 -13.98 -7.65
C GLU A 79 12.45 -12.94 -7.93
N PRO A 80 13.73 -13.35 -7.97
CA PRO A 80 14.78 -12.42 -8.34
C PRO A 80 14.54 -11.98 -9.77
N GLN A 81 14.52 -10.67 -10.02
CA GLN A 81 14.53 -10.16 -11.39
C GLN A 81 15.80 -10.69 -12.07
N ILE A 82 15.63 -11.48 -13.12
CA ILE A 82 16.74 -12.00 -13.91
C ILE A 82 17.48 -10.80 -14.48
N ARG A 83 18.66 -10.53 -13.93
CA ARG A 83 19.56 -9.50 -14.48
C ARG A 83 20.28 -10.13 -15.66
N SER A 84 19.73 -9.96 -16.86
CA SER A 84 20.47 -10.27 -18.08
C SER A 84 21.71 -9.38 -18.15
N ARG A 85 22.74 -9.86 -18.86
CA ARG A 85 23.88 -9.01 -19.23
C ARG A 85 23.33 -7.86 -20.07
N GLY A 86 23.69 -6.62 -19.73
CA GLY A 86 23.33 -5.45 -20.53
C GLY A 86 23.86 -5.56 -21.97
N PHE A 87 23.29 -4.79 -22.88
CA PHE A 87 23.77 -4.75 -24.26
C PHE A 87 25.24 -4.32 -24.32
N PRO A 88 26.08 -4.93 -25.17
CA PRO A 88 27.43 -4.43 -25.39
C PRO A 88 27.37 -3.00 -25.94
N GLN A 89 28.35 -2.16 -25.59
CA GLN A 89 28.44 -0.83 -26.17
C GLN A 89 28.65 -0.95 -27.69
N PRO A 90 27.87 -0.24 -28.52
CA PRO A 90 28.11 -0.21 -29.95
C PRO A 90 29.41 0.55 -30.24
N GLU A 91 30.10 0.12 -31.30
CA GLU A 91 31.27 0.84 -31.82
C GLU A 91 30.92 2.31 -32.12
N PRO A 92 31.84 3.27 -31.89
CA PRO A 92 31.58 4.68 -32.11
C PRO A 92 31.29 4.97 -33.60
N GLN A 93 30.13 5.58 -33.86
CA GLN A 93 29.69 5.94 -35.21
C GLN A 93 30.30 7.30 -35.61
N ASN A 94 31.61 7.33 -35.84
CA ASN A 94 32.34 8.54 -36.25
C ASN A 94 32.05 8.88 -37.72
N THR A 95 30.84 9.35 -38.01
CA THR A 95 30.39 9.74 -39.36
C THR A 95 31.11 10.96 -39.92
N ALA A 96 31.63 11.84 -39.06
CA ALA A 96 32.38 13.03 -39.45
C ALA A 96 33.70 12.73 -40.18
N CYS A 97 34.34 11.59 -39.91
CA CYS A 97 35.59 11.19 -40.58
C CYS A 97 35.38 10.43 -41.89
N ARG A 98 34.12 10.17 -42.30
CA ARG A 98 33.85 9.49 -43.58
C ARG A 98 34.00 10.50 -44.72
N PRO A 99 34.70 10.17 -45.82
CA PRO A 99 34.83 11.09 -46.94
C PRO A 99 33.46 11.38 -47.53
N ILE A 100 33.11 12.66 -47.65
CA ILE A 100 31.90 13.10 -48.35
C ILE A 100 32.08 12.70 -49.81
N ARG A 101 31.28 11.74 -50.29
CA ARG A 101 31.22 11.43 -51.72
C ARG A 101 30.51 12.59 -52.41
N SER A 102 31.27 13.56 -52.92
CA SER A 102 30.71 14.57 -53.80
C SER A 102 30.30 13.89 -55.11
N ILE A 103 29.00 13.88 -55.39
CA ILE A 103 28.48 13.46 -56.68
C ILE A 103 28.87 14.58 -57.66
N ARG A 104 29.79 14.32 -58.60
CA ARG A 104 30.06 15.28 -59.69
C ARG A 104 28.88 15.21 -60.68
N PRO A 105 28.21 16.34 -60.99
CA PRO A 105 27.29 16.38 -62.12
C PRO A 105 28.08 16.31 -63.44
N SER A 106 27.49 15.63 -64.43
CA SER A 106 28.02 15.36 -65.78
C SER A 106 28.10 16.61 -66.65
#